data_AF-A0A1V6S2M6-F1
#
_entry.id   AF-A0A1V6S2M6-F1
#
_cell.length_a   1.000
_cell.length_b   1.000
_cell.length_c   1.000
_cell.angle_alpha   90.00
_cell.angle_beta   90.00
_cell.angle_gamma   90.00
#
_symmetry.space_group_name_H-M   'P 1'
#
loop_
_entity.id
_entity.type
_entity.pdbx_description
1 polymer ?
#
loop_
_entity_poly.entity_id
_entity_poly.type
_entity_poly.pdbx_seq_one_letter_code
_entity_poly.pdbx_strand_id
1 'polypeptide(L)'
;MSACRSLVRQCAIHLRSSRPLTHSLRQLPRCNPLPRSYATSVAAAELKFGQPLHETHPHILSPGELTPGITALEYAQRRSKLANKLSKGAIAVLAASEVKYRAQGIFNEYRQDSNFFYLTGFNEPNALAIIGNDGSGDNHIFHLYVREKDPKAELWDGARSGTQAAVDVFNADETGNIERIGDILPSIVQGATEVYSDIPAFDGSRSSLNRYLYGPTIASEKLKKVIDHRRVKPLKHLLNEMRVFKSESEVVQMRRLGQASGRAFTEAMRQDFTREKDLYSFLEYQFKVNGCDTNAFVPVVAGGQNALAIHYTRNDDVLKDGDLVLVDGGGEWGSYISDITRTWPVNGKFSDPQRDLYNAVLKVHRSCLSLCRETSNLSLDKLHGIAETGLKDELRSLGFDLSGNALSTLFPHHLGHYVGLDVHDCPGYSRGFDLKAGQCITIEPGIYVPNDERWPAHFRGIGIRIEDSVCVGDEHPIVLTPEAVKEVEDIEALRS
;
A
#
# COMPACT_ATOMS: atom_id res chain seq x y z
N MET A 1 -12.84 -31.66 13.56
CA MET A 1 -12.55 -32.19 14.91
C MET A 1 -11.50 -33.29 14.78
N SER A 2 -10.51 -33.26 15.69
CA SER A 2 -9.46 -34.25 15.93
C SER A 2 -8.32 -34.37 14.90
N ALA A 3 -7.16 -33.81 15.29
CA ALA A 3 -5.85 -34.46 15.38
C ALA A 3 -4.71 -33.64 14.75
N CYS A 4 -4.00 -32.85 15.57
CA CYS A 4 -2.54 -32.89 15.71
C CYS A 4 -2.09 -31.80 16.70
N ARG A 5 -1.98 -32.16 17.98
CA ARG A 5 -1.24 -31.40 19.01
C ARG A 5 -0.35 -32.38 19.73
N SER A 6 0.96 -32.28 19.52
CA SER A 6 1.97 -32.95 20.32
C SER A 6 3.31 -32.30 20.03
N LEU A 7 3.83 -31.54 20.99
CA LEU A 7 5.25 -31.43 21.38
C LEU A 7 5.54 -30.08 22.07
N VAL A 8 5.15 -29.92 23.34
CA VAL A 8 5.94 -29.14 24.33
C VAL A 8 5.57 -29.63 25.73
N ARG A 9 6.36 -30.56 26.28
CA ARG A 9 6.51 -30.76 27.73
C ARG A 9 7.84 -31.43 27.98
N GLN A 10 8.80 -30.68 28.53
CA GLN A 10 9.74 -31.09 29.58
C GLN A 10 10.94 -30.13 29.58
N CYS A 11 11.00 -29.27 30.60
CA CYS A 11 12.20 -28.96 31.38
C CYS A 11 11.88 -27.79 32.33
N ALA A 12 11.39 -28.15 33.52
CA ALA A 12 11.48 -27.33 34.70
C ALA A 12 12.26 -28.13 35.75
N ILE A 13 12.93 -27.41 36.66
CA ILE A 13 13.68 -27.86 37.84
C ILE A 13 15.20 -27.85 37.65
N HIS A 14 15.81 -26.68 37.96
CA HIS A 14 16.84 -26.57 39.02
C HIS A 14 17.25 -25.11 39.22
N LEU A 15 16.67 -24.44 40.23
CA LEU A 15 17.27 -23.23 40.81
C LEU A 15 17.37 -23.43 42.33
N ARG A 16 18.61 -23.60 42.79
CA ARG A 16 18.99 -23.67 44.20
C ARG A 16 19.04 -22.26 44.79
N SER A 17 18.57 -22.14 46.03
CA SER A 17 18.69 -20.95 46.86
C SER A 17 20.15 -20.66 47.22
N SER A 18 20.58 -19.41 47.08
CA SER A 18 21.78 -18.87 47.73
C SER A 18 21.45 -17.54 48.42
N ARG A 19 21.87 -17.45 49.68
CA ARG A 19 21.68 -16.32 50.61
C ARG A 19 22.45 -15.06 50.17
N PRO A 20 22.05 -13.85 50.61
CA PRO A 20 22.70 -12.62 50.19
C PRO A 20 24.03 -12.38 50.91
N LEU A 21 25.05 -12.01 50.15
CA LEU A 21 26.32 -11.50 50.67
C LEU A 21 26.18 -9.98 50.93
N THR A 22 26.33 -9.59 52.19
CA THR A 22 26.43 -8.20 52.63
C THR A 22 27.82 -7.65 52.29
N HIS A 23 27.90 -6.71 51.35
CA HIS A 23 29.10 -5.88 51.14
C HIS A 23 28.83 -4.43 51.55
N SER A 24 29.72 -3.93 52.42
CA SER A 24 29.80 -2.57 52.95
C SER A 24 29.98 -1.54 51.83
N LEU A 25 29.01 -0.63 51.68
CA LEU A 25 29.08 0.53 50.78
C LEU A 25 29.91 1.66 51.42
N ARG A 26 31.02 2.04 50.78
CA ARG A 26 31.69 3.33 51.01
C ARG A 26 30.80 4.46 50.49
N GLN A 27 30.59 5.47 51.33
CA GLN A 27 29.80 6.66 51.02
C GLN A 27 30.44 7.49 49.89
N LEU A 28 29.69 7.73 48.82
CA LEU A 28 29.94 8.78 47.83
C LEU A 28 29.18 10.07 48.24
N PRO A 29 29.69 11.26 47.88
CA PRO A 29 29.14 12.53 48.33
C PRO A 29 27.72 12.77 47.80
N ARG A 30 26.84 13.26 48.68
CA ARG A 30 25.43 13.58 48.39
C ARG A 30 25.32 14.72 47.38
N CYS A 31 24.86 14.43 46.17
CA CYS A 31 24.24 15.44 45.31
C CYS A 31 22.88 15.85 45.91
N ASN A 32 22.66 17.15 46.08
CA ASN A 32 21.36 17.69 46.46
C ASN A 32 20.31 17.30 45.41
N PRO A 33 19.15 16.74 45.81
CA PRO A 33 18.08 16.47 44.86
C PRO A 33 17.48 17.80 44.38
N LEU A 34 17.52 18.01 43.06
CA LEU A 34 16.67 19.00 42.40
C LEU A 34 15.20 18.72 42.76
N PRO A 35 14.36 19.76 42.92
CA PRO A 35 12.97 19.57 43.29
C PRO A 35 12.28 18.72 42.22
N ARG A 36 11.88 17.49 42.59
CA ARG A 36 10.97 16.67 41.81
C ARG A 36 9.68 17.47 41.64
N SER A 37 9.44 18.00 40.44
CA SER A 37 8.07 18.31 40.06
C SER A 37 7.30 17.00 40.11
N TYR A 38 6.16 17.00 40.78
CA TYR A 38 5.22 15.90 40.70
C TYR A 38 4.71 15.87 39.26
N ALA A 39 5.38 15.10 38.39
CA ALA A 39 4.76 14.64 37.17
C ALA A 39 3.61 13.75 37.61
N THR A 40 2.41 14.32 37.68
CA THR A 40 1.18 13.54 37.72
C THR A 40 1.25 12.59 36.53
N SER A 41 1.42 11.29 36.79
CA SER A 41 1.42 10.28 35.74
C SER A 41 0.01 10.27 35.12
N VAL A 42 -0.13 10.88 33.94
CA VAL A 42 -1.37 10.80 33.15
C VAL A 42 -1.40 9.42 32.51
N ALA A 43 -2.53 8.73 32.59
CA ALA A 43 -2.66 7.42 31.94
C ALA A 43 -2.54 7.59 30.41
N ALA A 44 -1.87 6.68 29.72
CA ALA A 44 -1.72 6.75 28.26
C ALA A 44 -3.07 6.80 27.52
N ALA A 45 -4.11 6.17 28.09
CA ALA A 45 -5.49 6.23 27.57
C ALA A 45 -6.15 7.62 27.67
N GLU A 46 -5.64 8.49 28.55
CA GLU A 46 -6.12 9.88 28.70
C GLU A 46 -5.32 10.86 27.83
N LEU A 47 -4.21 10.42 27.25
CA LEU A 47 -3.44 11.19 26.27
C LEU A 47 -4.12 11.12 24.91
N LYS A 48 -4.15 12.26 24.21
CA LYS A 48 -4.60 12.32 22.82
C LYS A 48 -3.40 12.20 21.88
N PHE A 49 -3.54 11.45 20.80
CA PHE A 49 -2.50 11.29 19.77
C PHE A 49 -3.06 11.67 18.40
N GLY A 50 -2.19 12.00 17.46
CA GLY A 50 -2.61 12.39 16.10
C GLY A 50 -3.02 11.22 15.21
N GLN A 51 -2.85 9.99 15.69
CA GLN A 51 -3.34 8.77 15.05
C GLN A 51 -3.84 7.78 16.12
N PRO A 52 -4.66 6.77 15.74
CA PRO A 52 -5.05 5.70 16.65
C PRO A 52 -3.86 4.97 17.25
N LEU A 53 -3.89 4.72 18.56
CA LEU A 53 -3.01 3.80 19.29
C LEU A 53 -3.86 2.76 20.02
N HIS A 54 -3.29 1.62 20.42
CA HIS A 54 -4.03 0.59 21.16
C HIS A 54 -4.71 1.15 22.43
N GLU A 55 -4.01 1.99 23.19
CA GLU A 55 -4.48 2.57 24.45
C GLU A 55 -5.69 3.48 24.27
N THR A 56 -5.86 4.07 23.08
CA THR A 56 -6.96 4.99 22.75
C THR A 56 -8.02 4.35 21.87
N HIS A 57 -7.64 3.36 21.05
CA HIS A 57 -8.47 2.71 20.04
C HIS A 57 -8.24 1.19 20.02
N PRO A 58 -8.53 0.47 21.12
CA PRO A 58 -8.31 -0.98 21.22
C PRO A 58 -9.23 -1.81 20.29
N HIS A 59 -10.24 -1.18 19.68
CA HIS A 59 -11.12 -1.77 18.68
C HIS A 59 -10.52 -1.74 17.26
N ILE A 60 -9.47 -0.94 17.04
CA ILE A 60 -8.74 -0.83 15.77
C ILE A 60 -7.43 -1.61 15.84
N LEU A 61 -6.70 -1.46 16.95
CA LEU A 61 -5.34 -1.97 17.12
C LEU A 61 -5.24 -2.97 18.28
N SER A 62 -4.54 -4.08 18.05
CA SER A 62 -4.14 -5.03 19.07
C SER A 62 -2.95 -4.51 19.89
N PRO A 63 -2.70 -5.02 21.12
CA PRO A 63 -1.52 -4.64 21.89
C PRO A 63 -0.21 -4.84 21.09
N GLY A 64 0.63 -3.81 21.04
CA GLY A 64 1.92 -3.82 20.32
C GLY A 64 1.86 -3.47 18.84
N GLU A 65 0.65 -3.27 18.28
CA GLU A 65 0.46 -2.74 16.92
C GLU A 65 0.66 -1.22 16.88
N LEU A 66 1.38 -0.74 15.86
CA LEU A 66 1.43 0.71 15.53
C LEU A 66 0.37 1.08 14.50
N THR A 67 0.08 0.14 13.61
CA THR A 67 -0.94 0.26 12.56
C THR A 67 -1.64 -1.09 12.46
N PRO A 68 -2.87 -1.17 11.90
CA PRO A 68 -3.65 -2.39 11.95
C PRO A 68 -2.87 -3.60 11.44
N GLY A 69 -2.69 -4.61 12.29
CA GLY A 69 -1.98 -5.84 11.96
C GLY A 69 -0.45 -5.76 11.89
N ILE A 70 0.16 -4.57 11.99
CA ILE A 70 1.62 -4.40 11.91
C ILE A 70 2.17 -3.90 13.25
N THR A 71 3.07 -4.69 13.83
CA THR A 71 3.65 -4.42 15.15
C THR A 71 4.77 -3.39 15.12
N ALA A 72 5.01 -2.71 16.25
CA ALA A 72 6.16 -1.84 16.43
C ALA A 72 7.49 -2.58 16.17
N LEU A 73 7.55 -3.87 16.52
CA LEU A 73 8.69 -4.74 16.26
C LEU A 73 8.92 -4.95 14.76
N GLU A 74 7.86 -5.17 13.98
CA GLU A 74 7.98 -5.33 12.52
C GLU A 74 8.49 -4.04 11.86
N TYR A 75 8.01 -2.88 12.29
CA TYR A 75 8.56 -1.58 11.84
C TYR A 75 10.05 -1.43 12.18
N ALA A 76 10.47 -1.81 13.40
CA ALA A 76 11.88 -1.80 13.77
C ALA A 76 12.72 -2.76 12.90
N GLN A 77 12.21 -3.95 12.59
CA GLN A 77 12.87 -4.91 11.71
C GLN A 77 13.01 -4.38 10.28
N ARG A 78 12.00 -3.66 9.75
CA ARG A 78 12.10 -2.99 8.44
C ARG A 78 13.22 -1.95 8.44
N ARG A 79 13.35 -1.15 9.50
CA ARG A 79 14.46 -0.18 9.65
C ARG A 79 15.82 -0.85 9.75
N SER A 80 15.97 -1.92 10.54
CA SER A 80 17.22 -2.70 10.61
C SER A 80 17.58 -3.32 9.24
N LYS A 81 16.60 -3.88 8.51
CA LYS A 81 16.82 -4.40 7.14
C LYS A 81 17.30 -3.30 6.18
N LEU A 82 16.74 -2.10 6.28
CA LEU A 82 17.23 -0.95 5.50
C LEU A 82 18.65 -0.58 5.89
N ALA A 83 18.94 -0.40 7.19
CA ALA A 83 20.25 -0.04 7.70
C ALA A 83 21.34 -1.03 7.22
N ASN A 84 21.05 -2.33 7.23
CA ASN A 84 21.94 -3.38 6.71
C ASN A 84 22.24 -3.27 5.20
N LYS A 85 21.37 -2.63 4.41
CA LYS A 85 21.63 -2.32 2.99
C LYS A 85 22.45 -1.04 2.80
N LEU A 86 22.60 -0.21 3.83
CA LEU A 86 23.41 1.01 3.78
C LEU A 86 24.87 0.70 4.15
N SER A 87 25.80 1.49 3.63
CA SER A 87 27.20 1.43 4.07
C SER A 87 27.33 1.92 5.52
N LYS A 88 28.37 1.46 6.25
CA LYS A 88 28.61 1.91 7.63
C LYS A 88 28.72 3.45 7.69
N GLY A 89 27.98 4.06 8.61
CA GLY A 89 27.90 5.51 8.80
C GLY A 89 26.99 6.23 7.80
N ALA A 90 26.31 5.52 6.90
CA ALA A 90 25.36 6.11 5.98
C ALA A 90 23.97 6.24 6.61
N ILE A 91 23.18 7.18 6.08
CA ILE A 91 21.82 7.46 6.54
C ILE A 91 20.83 7.43 5.38
N ALA A 92 19.60 7.00 5.66
CA ALA A 92 18.44 7.22 4.81
C ALA A 92 17.58 8.36 5.39
N VAL A 93 17.16 9.31 4.57
CA VAL A 93 16.36 10.47 4.98
C VAL A 93 15.05 10.51 4.20
N LEU A 94 13.92 10.46 4.91
CA LEU A 94 12.57 10.45 4.35
C LEU A 94 11.73 11.57 4.97
N ALA A 95 10.89 12.20 4.16
CA ALA A 95 9.94 13.22 4.62
C ALA A 95 8.52 12.65 4.57
N ALA A 96 7.70 13.03 5.55
CA ALA A 96 6.27 12.79 5.50
C ALA A 96 5.63 13.57 4.34
N SER A 97 4.51 13.06 3.85
CA SER A 97 3.64 13.72 2.88
C SER A 97 3.07 15.01 3.47
N GLU A 98 2.87 16.00 2.60
CA GLU A 98 2.22 17.27 2.95
C GLU A 98 0.70 17.15 2.90
N VAL A 99 0.00 18.01 3.64
CA VAL A 99 -1.45 18.14 3.53
C VAL A 99 -1.80 18.75 2.17
N LYS A 100 -2.63 18.05 1.40
CA LYS A 100 -3.12 18.53 0.10
C LYS A 100 -4.43 19.28 0.28
N TYR A 101 -4.58 20.40 -0.42
CA TYR A 101 -5.76 21.25 -0.34
C TYR A 101 -6.65 21.08 -1.57
N ARG A 102 -7.96 20.90 -1.35
CA ARG A 102 -9.00 20.92 -2.37
C ARG A 102 -9.32 22.35 -2.80
N ALA A 103 -9.39 23.25 -1.83
CA ALA A 103 -9.59 24.68 -2.00
C ALA A 103 -8.88 25.41 -0.86
N GLN A 104 -8.82 26.74 -0.90
CA GLN A 104 -8.19 27.53 0.17
C GLN A 104 -8.79 27.20 1.53
N GLY A 105 -7.99 26.66 2.45
CA GLY A 105 -8.41 26.26 3.79
C GLY A 105 -9.21 24.95 3.87
N ILE A 106 -9.47 24.27 2.75
CA ILE A 106 -10.20 23.01 2.69
C ILE A 106 -9.25 21.91 2.21
N PHE A 107 -8.94 20.96 3.09
CA PHE A 107 -8.00 19.87 2.82
C PHE A 107 -8.70 18.63 2.24
N ASN A 108 -7.93 17.83 1.51
CA ASN A 108 -8.28 16.45 1.17
C ASN A 108 -7.96 15.54 2.36
N GLU A 109 -8.48 14.30 2.34
CA GLU A 109 -8.06 13.26 3.28
C GLU A 109 -6.53 13.10 3.22
N TYR A 110 -5.90 13.01 4.40
CA TYR A 110 -4.45 12.90 4.50
C TYR A 110 -4.00 11.50 4.13
N ARG A 111 -3.03 11.40 3.21
CA ARG A 111 -2.37 10.16 2.84
C ARG A 111 -0.86 10.32 2.96
N GLN A 112 -0.26 9.49 3.82
CA GLN A 112 1.17 9.48 4.06
C GLN A 112 1.95 8.99 2.82
N ASP A 113 3.22 9.38 2.73
CA ASP A 113 4.16 8.79 1.79
C ASP A 113 4.39 7.31 2.13
N SER A 114 4.19 6.42 1.16
CA SER A 114 4.19 4.98 1.38
C SER A 114 5.54 4.45 1.89
N ASN A 115 6.66 5.07 1.52
CA ASN A 115 8.00 4.70 2.00
C ASN A 115 8.25 5.17 3.43
N PHE A 116 7.86 6.41 3.75
CA PHE A 116 7.89 6.95 5.11
C PHE A 116 6.99 6.10 6.03
N PHE A 117 5.76 5.82 5.60
CA PHE A 117 4.83 4.99 6.35
C PHE A 117 5.37 3.58 6.57
N TYR A 118 5.91 2.93 5.53
CA TYR A 118 6.46 1.57 5.60
C TYR A 118 7.54 1.40 6.68
N LEU A 119 8.38 2.42 6.90
CA LEU A 119 9.47 2.39 7.87
C LEU A 119 9.08 2.86 9.28
N THR A 120 7.99 3.61 9.43
CA THR A 120 7.68 4.33 10.68
C THR A 120 6.33 3.98 11.29
N GLY A 121 5.31 3.68 10.47
CA GLY A 121 3.92 3.61 10.92
C GLY A 121 3.33 4.95 11.35
N PHE A 122 4.08 6.05 11.19
CA PHE A 122 3.67 7.39 11.62
C PHE A 122 2.85 8.08 10.53
N ASN A 123 1.63 8.50 10.88
CA ASN A 123 0.60 8.96 9.95
C ASN A 123 0.18 10.42 10.21
N GLU A 124 1.12 11.29 10.54
CA GLU A 124 0.90 12.74 10.60
C GLU A 124 1.80 13.51 9.63
N PRO A 125 1.36 14.68 9.13
CA PRO A 125 2.16 15.55 8.28
C PRO A 125 3.27 16.27 9.06
N ASN A 126 4.16 16.91 8.31
CA ASN A 126 5.27 17.70 8.85
C ASN A 126 6.13 16.86 9.80
N ALA A 127 6.67 15.77 9.28
CA ALA A 127 7.60 14.90 10.00
C ALA A 127 8.76 14.48 9.09
N LEU A 128 9.88 14.12 9.70
CA LEU A 128 11.07 13.65 9.00
C LEU A 128 11.69 12.47 9.77
N ALA A 129 11.99 11.41 9.03
CA ALA A 129 12.61 10.20 9.54
C ALA A 129 14.05 10.07 9.03
N ILE A 130 14.97 9.67 9.92
CA ILE A 130 16.34 9.32 9.55
C ILE A 130 16.64 7.92 10.08
N ILE A 131 17.11 7.03 9.20
CA ILE A 131 17.54 5.68 9.56
C ILE A 131 19.03 5.60 9.30
N GLY A 132 19.84 5.44 10.35
CA GLY A 132 21.30 5.34 10.26
C GLY A 132 21.81 3.92 10.44
N ASN A 133 22.87 3.56 9.71
CA ASN A 133 23.67 2.36 9.95
C ASN A 133 24.92 2.72 10.77
N ASP A 134 24.95 2.35 12.06
CA ASP A 134 26.09 2.57 12.94
C ASP A 134 27.18 1.48 12.80
N GLY A 135 26.91 0.43 12.03
CA GLY A 135 27.80 -0.72 11.80
C GLY A 135 27.68 -1.82 12.86
N SER A 136 26.62 -1.81 13.68
CA SER A 136 26.33 -2.87 14.65
C SER A 136 25.75 -4.16 14.03
N GLY A 137 25.42 -4.14 12.73
CA GLY A 137 24.78 -5.26 12.04
C GLY A 137 23.26 -5.16 12.14
N ASP A 138 22.65 -5.92 13.04
CA ASP A 138 21.19 -6.07 13.10
C ASP A 138 20.44 -4.90 13.75
N ASN A 139 21.11 -3.78 14.04
CA ASN A 139 20.51 -2.60 14.64
C ASN A 139 20.51 -1.39 13.69
N HIS A 140 19.80 -0.36 14.10
CA HIS A 140 19.73 0.92 13.42
C HIS A 140 19.68 2.05 14.44
N ILE A 141 19.95 3.28 14.00
CA ILE A 141 19.59 4.49 14.75
C ILE A 141 18.39 5.10 14.05
N PHE A 142 17.27 5.25 14.76
CA PHE A 142 16.05 5.86 14.26
C PHE A 142 15.84 7.25 14.85
N HIS A 143 15.94 8.27 13.99
CA HIS A 143 15.47 9.61 14.33
C HIS A 143 14.06 9.83 13.77
N LEU A 144 13.17 10.39 14.59
CA LEU A 144 11.84 10.81 14.17
C LEU A 144 11.55 12.24 14.68
N TYR A 145 11.62 13.20 13.77
CA TYR A 145 11.32 14.61 14.04
C TYR A 145 9.86 14.89 13.67
N VAL A 146 9.10 15.42 14.61
CA VAL A 146 7.64 15.61 14.50
C VAL A 146 7.22 16.96 15.04
N ARG A 147 5.96 17.34 14.81
CA ARG A 147 5.35 18.52 15.44
C ARG A 147 5.24 18.30 16.95
N GLU A 148 5.58 19.34 17.72
CA GLU A 148 5.29 19.35 19.15
C GLU A 148 3.79 19.41 19.44
N LYS A 149 3.45 19.00 20.65
CA LYS A 149 2.13 19.25 21.24
C LYS A 149 1.87 20.76 21.30
N ASP A 150 0.73 21.19 20.77
CA ASP A 150 0.31 22.59 20.78
C ASP A 150 -1.20 22.67 21.03
N PRO A 151 -1.64 23.03 22.25
CA PRO A 151 -3.07 23.08 22.58
C PRO A 151 -3.88 24.01 21.68
N LYS A 152 -3.28 25.08 21.16
CA LYS A 152 -3.99 26.00 20.25
C LYS A 152 -4.19 25.35 18.90
N ALA A 153 -3.15 24.76 18.32
CA ALA A 153 -3.28 24.09 17.03
C ALA A 153 -4.13 22.82 17.12
N GLU A 154 -4.02 22.05 18.20
CA GLU A 154 -4.79 20.82 18.41
C GLU A 154 -6.29 21.05 18.58
N LEU A 155 -6.67 22.27 18.99
CA LEU A 155 -8.08 22.69 18.99
C LEU A 155 -8.67 22.76 17.57
N TRP A 156 -7.85 23.10 16.57
CA TRP A 156 -8.29 23.28 15.18
C TRP A 156 -8.02 22.04 14.32
N ASP A 157 -6.82 21.48 14.42
CA ASP A 157 -6.32 20.45 13.51
C ASP A 157 -6.51 19.03 14.07
N GLY A 158 -6.97 18.91 15.32
CA GLY A 158 -6.94 17.66 16.07
C GLY A 158 -5.60 17.41 16.76
N ALA A 159 -5.56 16.35 17.58
CA ALA A 159 -4.40 16.06 18.41
C ALA A 159 -3.13 15.79 17.58
N ARG A 160 -1.98 16.04 18.18
CA ARG A 160 -0.65 15.68 17.64
C ARG A 160 -0.03 14.63 18.52
N SER A 161 0.76 13.69 18.01
CA SER A 161 1.42 12.71 18.89
C SER A 161 2.50 13.36 19.76
N GLY A 162 3.26 14.31 19.21
CA GLY A 162 4.33 15.00 19.91
C GLY A 162 5.65 14.20 19.97
N THR A 163 6.73 14.87 20.37
CA THR A 163 8.08 14.30 20.40
C THR A 163 8.22 13.17 21.43
N GLN A 164 7.54 13.27 22.58
CA GLN A 164 7.55 12.21 23.58
C GLN A 164 6.98 10.89 23.02
N ALA A 165 5.88 10.95 22.26
CA ALA A 165 5.29 9.77 21.62
C ALA A 165 6.20 9.19 20.54
N ALA A 166 6.99 10.02 19.84
CA ALA A 166 7.97 9.53 18.87
C ALA A 166 8.95 8.53 19.52
N VAL A 167 9.33 8.74 20.77
CA VAL A 167 10.15 7.82 21.56
C VAL A 167 9.30 6.66 22.09
N ASP A 168 8.28 6.96 22.90
CA ASP A 168 7.59 5.96 23.71
C ASP A 168 6.72 4.99 22.90
N VAL A 169 6.23 5.44 21.73
CA VAL A 169 5.30 4.68 20.88
C VAL A 169 6.02 4.21 19.62
N PHE A 170 6.66 5.13 18.90
CA PHE A 170 7.27 4.82 17.59
C PHE A 170 8.71 4.28 17.71
N ASN A 171 9.26 4.20 18.93
CA ASN A 171 10.60 3.70 19.24
C ASN A 171 11.71 4.46 18.50
N ALA A 172 11.59 5.79 18.40
CA ALA A 172 12.68 6.63 17.95
C ALA A 172 13.76 6.72 19.04
N ASP A 173 15.01 6.51 18.65
CA ASP A 173 16.18 6.71 19.51
C ASP A 173 16.42 8.20 19.76
N GLU A 174 16.12 9.02 18.75
CA GLU A 174 16.33 10.46 18.76
C GLU A 174 15.10 11.18 18.19
N THR A 175 14.69 12.27 18.83
CA THR A 175 13.52 13.04 18.42
C THR A 175 13.73 14.54 18.62
N GLY A 176 12.86 15.34 18.02
CA GLY A 176 12.81 16.78 18.23
C GLY A 176 11.73 17.46 17.40
N ASN A 177 11.47 18.73 17.70
CA ASN A 177 10.52 19.53 16.94
C ASN A 177 10.99 19.67 15.49
N ILE A 178 10.15 19.23 14.54
CA ILE A 178 10.36 19.35 13.10
C ILE A 178 10.63 20.79 12.66
N GLU A 179 10.12 21.81 13.35
CA GLU A 179 10.37 23.22 13.02
C GLU A 179 11.86 23.59 13.15
N ARG A 180 12.62 22.84 13.95
CA ARG A 180 14.07 23.03 14.13
C ARG A 180 14.91 22.20 13.15
N ILE A 181 14.28 21.48 12.22
CA ILE A 181 15.01 20.55 11.33
C ILE A 181 16.03 21.26 10.43
N GLY A 182 15.77 22.52 10.08
CA GLY A 182 16.71 23.33 9.29
C GLY A 182 18.05 23.61 9.99
N ASP A 183 18.10 23.50 11.32
CA ASP A 183 19.32 23.65 12.12
C ASP A 183 19.94 22.29 12.49
N ILE A 184 19.12 21.25 12.63
CA ILE A 184 19.54 19.90 13.06
C ILE A 184 20.04 19.05 11.89
N LEU A 185 19.31 19.02 10.78
CA LEU A 185 19.61 18.14 9.65
C LEU A 185 21.01 18.34 9.04
N PRO A 186 21.54 19.58 8.89
CA PRO A 186 22.86 19.78 8.31
C PRO A 186 23.99 19.09 9.08
N SER A 187 23.96 19.07 10.42
CA SER A 187 25.01 18.44 11.21
C SER A 187 24.97 16.91 11.08
N ILE A 188 23.78 16.32 11.05
CA ILE A 188 23.59 14.87 10.84
C ILE A 188 24.09 14.46 9.45
N VAL A 189 23.71 15.21 8.41
CA VAL A 189 24.13 14.97 7.03
C VAL A 189 25.65 15.13 6.84
N GLN A 190 26.27 16.08 7.56
CA GLN A 190 27.72 16.27 7.53
C GLN A 190 28.48 15.10 8.18
N GLY A 191 27.92 14.51 9.24
CA GLY A 191 28.48 13.33 9.90
C GLY A 191 28.31 12.02 9.11
N ALA A 192 27.37 11.97 8.17
CA ALA A 192 27.09 10.77 7.40
C ALA A 192 28.12 10.50 6.29
N THR A 193 28.49 9.25 6.10
CA THR A 193 29.38 8.82 5.01
C THR A 193 28.69 8.93 3.65
N GLU A 194 27.43 8.50 3.58
CA GLU A 194 26.55 8.60 2.41
C GLU A 194 25.12 8.96 2.85
N VAL A 195 24.35 9.56 1.94
CA VAL A 195 22.94 9.93 2.18
C VAL A 195 22.06 9.28 1.13
N TYR A 196 21.05 8.52 1.57
CA TYR A 196 20.04 7.92 0.70
C TYR A 196 18.74 8.70 0.86
N SER A 197 18.28 9.37 -0.18
CA SER A 197 17.03 10.14 -0.12
C SER A 197 16.45 10.37 -1.50
N ASP A 198 15.12 10.38 -1.58
CA ASP A 198 14.37 10.80 -2.76
C ASP A 198 13.72 12.19 -2.56
N ILE A 199 14.04 12.89 -1.46
CA ILE A 199 13.56 14.24 -1.20
C ILE A 199 14.16 15.19 -2.24
N PRO A 200 13.33 16.01 -2.94
CA PRO A 200 13.80 16.94 -3.97
C PRO A 200 14.97 17.85 -3.58
N ALA A 201 15.06 18.25 -2.30
CA ALA A 201 16.12 19.13 -1.81
C ALA A 201 17.52 18.50 -1.86
N PHE A 202 17.62 17.16 -1.89
CA PHE A 202 18.89 16.43 -1.99
C PHE A 202 19.30 16.15 -3.45
N ASP A 203 18.37 16.30 -4.40
CA ASP A 203 18.60 16.06 -5.83
C ASP A 203 19.30 17.25 -6.51
N GLY A 204 20.60 17.10 -6.76
CA GLY A 204 21.42 18.10 -7.45
C GLY A 204 21.16 18.21 -8.96
N SER A 205 20.37 17.31 -9.56
CA SER A 205 20.18 17.19 -11.01
C SER A 205 18.96 17.95 -11.55
N ARG A 206 18.12 18.54 -10.69
CA ARG A 206 16.89 19.24 -11.13
C ARG A 206 17.18 20.53 -11.88
N SER A 207 16.49 20.70 -13.02
CA SER A 207 16.55 21.89 -13.87
C SER A 207 16.16 23.16 -13.10
N SER A 208 16.71 24.29 -13.55
CA SER A 208 16.41 25.64 -13.04
C SER A 208 14.91 25.98 -13.09
N LEU A 209 14.17 25.44 -14.06
CA LEU A 209 12.71 25.60 -14.21
C LEU A 209 11.92 24.92 -13.08
N ASN A 210 12.30 23.69 -12.72
CA ASN A 210 11.64 22.96 -11.62
C ASN A 210 11.90 23.66 -10.28
N ARG A 211 13.07 24.29 -10.14
CA ARG A 211 13.47 25.07 -8.96
C ARG A 211 12.76 26.42 -8.86
N TYR A 212 12.46 27.04 -9.99
CA TYR A 212 11.71 28.29 -10.09
C TYR A 212 10.22 28.09 -9.78
N LEU A 213 9.63 26.96 -10.20
CA LEU A 213 8.21 26.68 -10.04
C LEU A 213 7.81 26.22 -8.63
N TYR A 214 8.66 25.45 -7.94
CA TYR A 214 8.34 24.90 -6.61
C TYR A 214 9.04 25.60 -5.43
N GLY A 215 9.90 26.58 -5.72
CA GLY A 215 10.54 27.45 -4.73
C GLY A 215 11.56 26.77 -3.81
N PRO A 216 12.55 27.50 -3.28
CA PRO A 216 13.39 27.01 -2.18
C PRO A 216 12.61 27.11 -0.86
N THR A 217 12.46 26.02 -0.13
CA THR A 217 12.21 26.12 1.32
C THR A 217 13.47 26.67 1.99
N ILE A 218 13.34 27.41 3.10
CA ILE A 218 14.48 28.03 3.82
C ILE A 218 15.50 26.96 4.28
N ALA A 219 15.02 25.75 4.61
CA ALA A 219 15.87 24.60 4.90
C ALA A 219 16.77 24.21 3.70
N SER A 220 16.34 24.45 2.46
CA SER A 220 17.08 24.07 1.25
C SER A 220 18.38 24.86 1.08
N GLU A 221 18.50 26.10 1.55
CA GLU A 221 19.71 26.92 1.32
C GLU A 221 20.87 26.55 2.24
N LYS A 222 20.61 26.36 3.54
CA LYS A 222 21.62 25.86 4.48
C LYS A 222 22.05 24.45 4.11
N LEU A 223 21.10 23.60 3.76
CA LEU A 223 21.34 22.21 3.40
C LEU A 223 22.15 22.08 2.09
N LYS A 224 21.89 22.93 1.08
CA LYS A 224 22.70 23.02 -0.16
C LYS A 224 24.16 23.33 0.07
N LYS A 225 24.49 24.12 1.11
CA LYS A 225 25.90 24.47 1.43
C LYS A 225 26.66 23.30 2.07
N VAL A 226 25.96 22.32 2.63
CA VAL A 226 26.53 21.22 3.42
C VAL A 226 26.45 19.88 2.69
N ILE A 227 25.47 19.69 1.81
CA ILE A 227 25.36 18.48 0.99
C ILE A 227 26.44 18.49 -0.08
N ASP A 228 27.27 17.44 -0.08
CA ASP A 228 28.00 17.04 -1.28
C ASP A 228 27.09 16.10 -2.07
N HIS A 229 26.51 16.60 -3.17
CA HIS A 229 25.55 15.84 -3.97
C HIS A 229 26.13 14.53 -4.54
N ARG A 230 27.46 14.39 -4.61
CA ARG A 230 28.13 13.14 -5.01
C ARG A 230 27.94 12.01 -4.01
N ARG A 231 27.59 12.34 -2.76
CA ARG A 231 27.31 11.37 -1.68
C ARG A 231 25.82 11.03 -1.55
N VAL A 232 24.96 11.64 -2.37
CA VAL A 232 23.51 11.40 -2.35
C VAL A 232 23.17 10.29 -3.34
N LYS A 233 22.44 9.27 -2.86
CA LYS A 233 21.97 8.14 -3.66
C LYS A 233 20.45 8.00 -3.59
N PRO A 234 19.80 7.48 -4.64
CA PRO A 234 18.36 7.23 -4.62
C PRO A 234 18.01 6.16 -3.61
N LEU A 235 17.00 6.41 -2.78
CA LEU A 235 16.53 5.46 -1.76
C LEU A 235 15.48 4.49 -2.33
N LYS A 236 14.70 4.93 -3.31
CA LYS A 236 13.59 4.20 -3.93
C LYS A 236 13.94 2.77 -4.33
N HIS A 237 15.15 2.50 -4.83
CA HIS A 237 15.52 1.16 -5.30
C HIS A 237 15.59 0.17 -4.15
N LEU A 238 16.20 0.57 -3.03
CA LEU A 238 16.29 -0.26 -1.83
C LEU A 238 14.91 -0.52 -1.24
N LEU A 239 14.04 0.49 -1.20
CA LEU A 239 12.70 0.34 -0.65
C LEU A 239 11.76 -0.48 -1.54
N ASN A 240 11.87 -0.36 -2.86
CA ASN A 240 11.12 -1.21 -3.78
C ASN A 240 11.50 -2.69 -3.60
N GLU A 241 12.80 -3.01 -3.46
CA GLU A 241 13.25 -4.39 -3.16
C GLU A 241 12.72 -4.90 -1.81
N MET A 242 12.55 -4.03 -0.83
CA MET A 242 12.05 -4.43 0.49
C MET A 242 10.53 -4.61 0.48
N ARG A 243 9.79 -3.68 -0.12
CA ARG A 243 8.32 -3.64 -0.13
C ARG A 243 7.68 -4.63 -1.11
N VAL A 244 8.41 -5.06 -2.15
CA VAL A 244 7.86 -6.02 -3.11
C VAL A 244 7.58 -7.38 -2.46
N PHE A 245 8.36 -7.75 -1.42
CA PHE A 245 8.16 -8.96 -0.61
C PHE A 245 7.37 -8.62 0.65
N LYS A 246 6.13 -9.09 0.71
CA LYS A 246 5.22 -8.85 1.84
C LYS A 246 5.55 -9.80 2.98
N SER A 247 5.55 -9.28 4.21
CA SER A 247 5.55 -10.12 5.41
C SER A 247 4.23 -10.90 5.54
N GLU A 248 4.20 -11.93 6.38
CA GLU A 248 2.95 -12.65 6.69
C GLU A 248 1.86 -11.70 7.20
N SER A 249 2.23 -10.74 8.07
CA SER A 249 1.32 -9.72 8.59
C SER A 249 0.73 -8.88 7.45
N GLU A 250 1.57 -8.46 6.49
CA GLU A 250 1.12 -7.68 5.32
C GLU A 250 0.15 -8.48 4.45
N VAL A 251 0.46 -9.75 4.17
CA VAL A 251 -0.43 -10.62 3.38
C VAL A 251 -1.76 -10.85 4.09
N VAL A 252 -1.77 -11.01 5.42
CA VAL A 252 -3.00 -11.14 6.21
C VAL A 252 -3.86 -9.88 6.09
N GLN A 253 -3.26 -8.68 6.19
CA GLN A 253 -3.98 -7.42 6.06
C GLN A 253 -4.52 -7.22 4.64
N MET A 254 -3.71 -7.50 3.61
CA MET A 254 -4.14 -7.44 2.21
C MET A 254 -5.25 -8.45 1.90
N ARG A 255 -5.21 -9.65 2.50
CA ARG A 255 -6.29 -10.64 2.37
C ARG A 255 -7.58 -10.14 3.02
N ARG A 256 -7.52 -9.61 4.24
CA ARG A 256 -8.69 -9.02 4.93
C ARG A 256 -9.30 -7.89 4.12
N LEU A 257 -8.47 -7.03 3.55
CA LEU A 257 -8.90 -5.96 2.67
C LEU A 257 -9.57 -6.50 1.40
N GLY A 258 -8.97 -7.48 0.74
CA GLY A 258 -9.55 -8.13 -0.43
C GLY A 258 -10.90 -8.82 -0.14
N GLN A 259 -11.11 -9.34 1.09
CA GLN A 259 -12.43 -9.82 1.53
C GLN A 259 -13.47 -8.70 1.58
N ALA A 260 -13.12 -7.58 2.21
CA ALA A 260 -14.01 -6.44 2.36
C ALA A 260 -14.39 -5.84 1.00
N SER A 261 -13.39 -5.58 0.16
CA SER A 261 -13.59 -5.06 -1.20
C SER A 261 -14.35 -6.05 -2.08
N GLY A 262 -14.00 -7.34 -2.03
CA GLY A 262 -14.68 -8.35 -2.86
C GLY A 262 -16.15 -8.52 -2.51
N ARG A 263 -16.51 -8.43 -1.21
CA ARG A 263 -17.92 -8.41 -0.77
C ARG A 263 -18.66 -7.19 -1.28
N ALA A 264 -18.03 -6.02 -1.29
CA ALA A 264 -18.62 -4.79 -1.84
C ALA A 264 -18.97 -4.94 -3.33
N PHE A 265 -18.10 -5.54 -4.13
CA PHE A 265 -18.37 -5.85 -5.54
C PHE A 265 -19.53 -6.83 -5.70
N THR A 266 -19.51 -7.94 -4.97
CA THR A 266 -20.57 -8.94 -5.03
C THR A 266 -21.91 -8.36 -4.57
N GLU A 267 -21.92 -7.47 -3.58
CA GLU A 267 -23.13 -6.77 -3.17
C GLU A 267 -23.60 -5.76 -4.21
N ALA A 268 -22.70 -5.05 -4.89
CA ALA A 268 -23.06 -4.16 -5.99
C ALA A 268 -23.72 -4.94 -7.15
N MET A 269 -23.23 -6.14 -7.47
CA MET A 269 -23.84 -6.99 -8.50
C MET A 269 -25.25 -7.49 -8.14
N ARG A 270 -25.67 -7.47 -6.86
CA ARG A 270 -27.04 -7.83 -6.45
C ARG A 270 -28.07 -6.71 -6.69
N GLN A 271 -27.61 -5.48 -6.89
CA GLN A 271 -28.46 -4.30 -6.94
C GLN A 271 -28.67 -3.83 -8.39
N ASP A 272 -29.78 -3.12 -8.61
CA ASP A 272 -30.06 -2.46 -9.87
C ASP A 272 -29.58 -1.00 -9.83
N PHE A 273 -28.84 -0.58 -10.85
CA PHE A 273 -28.39 0.79 -11.01
C PHE A 273 -28.76 1.34 -12.38
N THR A 274 -29.20 2.59 -12.43
CA THR A 274 -29.55 3.29 -13.68
C THR A 274 -28.48 4.28 -14.11
N ARG A 275 -27.49 4.56 -13.26
CA ARG A 275 -26.43 5.53 -13.50
C ARG A 275 -25.11 5.05 -12.90
N GLU A 276 -24.02 5.33 -13.60
CA GLU A 276 -22.66 4.99 -13.18
C GLU A 276 -22.33 5.63 -11.82
N LYS A 277 -22.73 6.89 -11.60
CA LYS A 277 -22.49 7.61 -10.35
C LYS A 277 -23.14 6.95 -9.13
N ASP A 278 -24.31 6.35 -9.31
CA ASP A 278 -25.07 5.77 -8.20
C ASP A 278 -24.41 4.44 -7.77
N LEU A 279 -23.94 3.66 -8.75
CA LEU A 279 -23.10 2.48 -8.52
C LEU A 279 -21.76 2.84 -7.88
N TYR A 280 -21.11 3.92 -8.35
CA TYR A 280 -19.88 4.43 -7.73
C TYR A 280 -20.12 4.77 -6.24
N SER A 281 -21.08 5.63 -5.92
CA SER A 281 -21.38 6.00 -4.53
C SER A 281 -21.77 4.80 -3.65
N PHE A 282 -22.45 3.80 -4.23
CA PHE A 282 -22.76 2.56 -3.54
C PHE A 282 -21.50 1.78 -3.17
N LEU A 283 -20.54 1.65 -4.09
CA LEU A 283 -19.27 0.98 -3.83
C LEU A 283 -18.45 1.69 -2.75
N GLU A 284 -18.36 3.02 -2.80
CA GLU A 284 -17.66 3.79 -1.75
C GLU A 284 -18.26 3.52 -0.36
N TYR A 285 -19.59 3.53 -0.27
CA TYR A 285 -20.29 3.19 0.95
C TYR A 285 -19.97 1.77 1.39
N GLN A 286 -20.07 0.79 0.48
CA GLN A 286 -19.83 -0.62 0.78
C GLN A 286 -18.39 -0.88 1.23
N PHE A 287 -17.38 -0.26 0.62
CA PHE A 287 -16.01 -0.40 1.09
C PHE A 287 -15.88 0.04 2.54
N LYS A 288 -16.42 1.22 2.89
CA LYS A 288 -16.35 1.76 4.25
C LYS A 288 -17.10 0.89 5.27
N VAL A 289 -18.33 0.46 4.96
CA VAL A 289 -19.09 -0.37 5.92
C VAL A 289 -18.56 -1.80 6.06
N ASN A 290 -17.81 -2.31 5.07
CA ASN A 290 -17.12 -3.59 5.17
C ASN A 290 -15.75 -3.50 5.85
N GLY A 291 -15.34 -2.30 6.29
CA GLY A 291 -14.15 -2.08 7.12
C GLY A 291 -12.92 -1.54 6.39
N CYS A 292 -13.07 -0.99 5.18
CA CYS A 292 -12.04 -0.18 4.55
C CYS A 292 -12.07 1.26 5.12
N ASP A 293 -10.94 1.94 5.11
CA ASP A 293 -10.83 3.35 5.50
C ASP A 293 -11.48 4.26 4.43
N THR A 294 -11.19 3.99 3.16
CA THR A 294 -11.65 4.77 1.99
C THR A 294 -11.44 3.98 0.70
N ASN A 295 -11.63 4.60 -0.47
CA ASN A 295 -11.27 3.99 -1.75
C ASN A 295 -9.75 4.05 -1.97
N ALA A 296 -9.17 3.01 -2.55
CA ALA A 296 -7.76 2.98 -2.93
C ALA A 296 -7.41 3.98 -4.04
N PHE A 297 -8.32 4.17 -4.99
CA PHE A 297 -8.20 5.07 -6.13
C PHE A 297 -9.59 5.47 -6.62
N VAL A 298 -9.66 6.42 -7.57
CA VAL A 298 -10.92 6.81 -8.19
C VAL A 298 -11.43 5.62 -9.02
N PRO A 299 -12.55 4.98 -8.66
CA PRO A 299 -13.03 3.81 -9.39
C PRO A 299 -13.38 4.15 -10.83
N VAL A 300 -13.21 3.20 -11.75
CA VAL A 300 -13.83 3.21 -13.07
C VAL A 300 -15.22 2.58 -12.92
N VAL A 301 -16.27 3.26 -13.35
CA VAL A 301 -17.61 2.68 -13.47
C VAL A 301 -18.12 2.99 -14.87
N ALA A 302 -17.89 2.08 -15.81
CA ALA A 302 -18.02 2.35 -17.23
C ALA A 302 -19.08 1.44 -17.89
N GLY A 303 -20.25 2.01 -18.20
CA GLY A 303 -21.35 1.34 -18.89
C GLY A 303 -21.17 1.32 -20.41
N GLY A 304 -21.45 0.18 -21.05
CA GLY A 304 -21.43 0.03 -22.50
C GLY A 304 -20.11 0.48 -23.13
N GLN A 305 -20.17 1.39 -24.10
CA GLN A 305 -19.00 1.89 -24.83
C GLN A 305 -18.02 2.68 -23.96
N ASN A 306 -18.43 3.18 -22.79
CA ASN A 306 -17.52 3.86 -21.87
C ASN A 306 -16.40 2.92 -21.40
N ALA A 307 -16.68 1.59 -21.35
CA ALA A 307 -15.69 0.58 -20.97
C ALA A 307 -14.49 0.51 -21.95
N LEU A 308 -14.60 1.06 -23.16
CA LEU A 308 -13.49 1.14 -24.12
C LEU A 308 -12.43 2.18 -23.73
N ALA A 309 -12.71 3.07 -22.78
CA ALA A 309 -11.75 4.01 -22.23
C ALA A 309 -11.15 3.45 -20.92
N ILE A 310 -9.89 3.00 -20.98
CA ILE A 310 -9.20 2.29 -19.89
C ILE A 310 -9.22 3.07 -18.56
N HIS A 311 -9.01 4.39 -18.60
CA HIS A 311 -9.01 5.27 -17.43
C HIS A 311 -10.29 6.11 -17.31
N TYR A 312 -11.45 5.56 -17.71
CA TYR A 312 -12.73 6.25 -17.58
C TYR A 312 -13.08 6.51 -16.12
N THR A 313 -13.13 7.78 -15.70
CA THR A 313 -13.38 8.16 -14.30
C THR A 313 -14.43 9.27 -14.17
N ARG A 314 -15.13 9.59 -15.27
CA ARG A 314 -16.24 10.54 -15.24
C ARG A 314 -17.41 10.00 -14.45
N ASN A 315 -17.71 8.71 -14.64
CA ASN A 315 -18.73 7.94 -13.91
C ASN A 315 -20.07 8.68 -13.83
N ASP A 316 -20.47 9.38 -14.88
CA ASP A 316 -21.61 10.29 -14.89
C ASP A 316 -22.70 9.92 -15.91
N ASP A 317 -22.56 8.79 -16.61
CA ASP A 317 -23.49 8.35 -17.65
C ASP A 317 -24.60 7.42 -17.13
N VAL A 318 -25.56 7.13 -18.00
CA VAL A 318 -26.67 6.21 -17.78
C VAL A 318 -26.25 4.78 -18.06
N LEU A 319 -26.60 3.87 -17.16
CA LEU A 319 -26.47 2.43 -17.36
C LEU A 319 -27.70 1.92 -18.12
N LYS A 320 -27.50 1.43 -19.35
CA LYS A 320 -28.59 1.01 -20.24
C LYS A 320 -28.86 -0.48 -20.12
N ASP A 321 -30.13 -0.85 -20.23
CA ASP A 321 -30.53 -2.25 -20.35
C ASP A 321 -29.85 -2.92 -21.56
N GLY A 322 -29.39 -4.15 -21.37
CA GLY A 322 -28.65 -4.91 -22.37
C GLY A 322 -27.15 -4.61 -22.46
N ASP A 323 -26.65 -3.52 -21.88
CA ASP A 323 -25.20 -3.23 -21.83
C ASP A 323 -24.50 -4.01 -20.70
N LEU A 324 -23.18 -4.15 -20.81
CA LEU A 324 -22.32 -4.49 -19.67
C LEU A 324 -21.90 -3.22 -18.92
N VAL A 325 -21.53 -3.38 -17.65
CA VAL A 325 -20.78 -2.37 -16.90
C VAL A 325 -19.44 -2.98 -16.47
N LEU A 326 -18.35 -2.29 -16.79
CA LEU A 326 -17.02 -2.60 -16.30
C LEU A 326 -16.75 -1.71 -15.09
N VAL A 327 -16.46 -2.33 -13.94
CA VAL A 327 -16.11 -1.64 -12.71
C VAL A 327 -14.74 -2.06 -12.26
N ASP A 328 -13.87 -1.07 -12.08
CA ASP A 328 -12.53 -1.21 -11.52
C ASP A 328 -12.42 -0.35 -10.27
N GLY A 329 -12.04 -0.94 -9.15
CA GLY A 329 -11.94 -0.25 -7.88
C GLY A 329 -11.51 -1.16 -6.75
N GLY A 330 -11.24 -0.56 -5.61
CA GLY A 330 -11.00 -1.27 -4.37
C GLY A 330 -10.90 -0.35 -3.17
N GLY A 331 -10.94 -0.93 -1.98
CA GLY A 331 -10.74 -0.21 -0.73
C GLY A 331 -9.27 -0.04 -0.36
N GLU A 332 -9.01 0.89 0.56
CA GLU A 332 -7.77 1.03 1.32
C GLU A 332 -8.03 0.65 2.79
N TRP A 333 -7.10 -0.07 3.43
CA TRP A 333 -7.11 -0.34 4.88
C TRP A 333 -5.70 -0.34 5.43
N GLY A 334 -5.42 0.52 6.42
CA GLY A 334 -4.09 0.60 7.01
C GLY A 334 -3.00 0.96 5.98
N SER A 335 -3.36 1.78 4.99
CA SER A 335 -2.57 2.14 3.79
C SER A 335 -2.30 1.02 2.77
N TYR A 336 -2.71 -0.23 3.02
CA TYR A 336 -2.70 -1.27 1.98
C TYR A 336 -3.93 -1.11 1.09
N ILE A 337 -3.80 -1.47 -0.18
CA ILE A 337 -4.88 -1.36 -1.16
C ILE A 337 -5.28 -2.73 -1.73
N SER A 338 -6.55 -2.86 -2.11
CA SER A 338 -7.01 -3.93 -3.01
C SER A 338 -7.27 -3.38 -4.39
N ASP A 339 -7.05 -4.19 -5.41
CA ASP A 339 -7.34 -3.86 -6.80
C ASP A 339 -8.19 -4.97 -7.43
N ILE A 340 -9.37 -4.60 -7.93
CA ILE A 340 -10.40 -5.51 -8.41
C ILE A 340 -11.12 -4.87 -9.60
N THR A 341 -11.11 -5.58 -10.72
CA THR A 341 -12.00 -5.31 -11.85
C THR A 341 -13.00 -6.44 -12.05
N ARG A 342 -14.27 -6.09 -12.20
CA ARG A 342 -15.35 -7.00 -12.62
C ARG A 342 -16.16 -6.36 -13.73
N THR A 343 -16.64 -7.18 -14.66
CA THR A 343 -17.57 -6.76 -15.70
C THR A 343 -18.83 -7.62 -15.62
N TRP A 344 -20.01 -7.02 -15.63
CA TRP A 344 -21.29 -7.75 -15.53
C TRP A 344 -22.42 -7.05 -16.30
N PRO A 345 -23.48 -7.76 -16.69
CA PRO A 345 -24.63 -7.19 -17.37
C PRO A 345 -25.43 -6.25 -16.46
N VAL A 346 -25.76 -5.06 -16.97
CA VAL A 346 -26.57 -4.06 -16.26
C VAL A 346 -27.95 -4.59 -15.88
N ASN A 347 -28.48 -5.55 -16.64
CA ASN A 347 -29.77 -6.19 -16.39
C ASN A 347 -29.68 -7.58 -15.74
N GLY A 348 -28.48 -7.99 -15.32
CA GLY A 348 -28.25 -9.23 -14.57
C GLY A 348 -28.16 -10.49 -15.42
N LYS A 349 -28.27 -10.40 -16.75
CA LYS A 349 -28.14 -11.57 -17.64
C LYS A 349 -27.25 -11.29 -18.84
N PHE A 350 -26.27 -12.16 -19.08
CA PHE A 350 -25.42 -12.05 -20.25
C PHE A 350 -26.19 -12.46 -21.50
N SER A 351 -26.10 -11.65 -22.56
CA SER A 351 -26.41 -12.13 -23.92
C SER A 351 -25.34 -13.11 -24.40
N ASP A 352 -25.65 -13.89 -25.44
CA ASP A 352 -24.70 -14.87 -25.99
C ASP A 352 -23.34 -14.24 -26.38
N PRO A 353 -23.28 -13.10 -27.11
CA PRO A 353 -22.00 -12.47 -27.41
C PRO A 353 -21.26 -11.96 -26.18
N GLN A 354 -21.97 -11.44 -25.17
CA GLN A 354 -21.32 -10.99 -23.94
C GLN A 354 -20.74 -12.17 -23.16
N ARG A 355 -21.49 -13.28 -23.06
CA ARG A 355 -21.07 -14.51 -22.40
C ARG A 355 -19.85 -15.12 -23.09
N ASP A 356 -19.86 -15.19 -24.41
CA ASP A 356 -18.76 -15.76 -25.19
C ASP A 356 -17.45 -14.97 -25.00
N LEU A 357 -17.52 -13.65 -25.13
CA LEU A 357 -16.35 -12.79 -24.94
C LEU A 357 -15.88 -12.76 -23.47
N TYR A 358 -16.81 -12.76 -22.52
CA TYR A 358 -16.50 -12.83 -21.10
C TYR A 358 -15.76 -14.12 -20.73
N ASN A 359 -16.25 -15.27 -21.22
CA ASN A 359 -15.62 -16.56 -20.96
C ASN A 359 -14.23 -16.69 -21.58
N ALA A 360 -14.00 -16.09 -22.74
CA ALA A 360 -12.66 -15.99 -23.33
C ALA A 360 -11.68 -15.28 -22.38
N VAL A 361 -12.06 -14.12 -21.83
CA VAL A 361 -11.23 -13.38 -20.86
C VAL A 361 -11.07 -14.17 -19.55
N LEU A 362 -12.17 -14.73 -19.02
CA LEU A 362 -12.17 -15.50 -17.77
C LEU A 362 -11.26 -16.73 -17.84
N LYS A 363 -11.24 -17.44 -18.97
CA LYS A 363 -10.39 -18.61 -19.17
C LYS A 363 -8.90 -18.25 -19.14
N VAL A 364 -8.52 -17.16 -19.81
CA VAL A 364 -7.13 -16.66 -19.77
C VAL A 364 -6.75 -16.17 -18.37
N HIS A 365 -7.65 -15.44 -17.71
CA HIS A 365 -7.48 -15.01 -16.33
C HIS A 365 -7.20 -16.21 -15.41
N ARG A 366 -8.04 -17.26 -15.42
CA ARG A 366 -7.85 -18.46 -14.59
C ARG A 366 -6.53 -19.18 -14.87
N SER A 367 -6.16 -19.29 -16.15
CA SER A 367 -4.90 -19.88 -16.56
C SER A 367 -3.71 -19.11 -15.95
N CYS A 368 -3.66 -17.79 -16.14
CA CYS A 368 -2.58 -16.96 -15.60
C CYS A 368 -2.55 -16.95 -14.08
N LEU A 369 -3.71 -16.85 -13.43
CA LEU A 369 -3.83 -16.88 -11.97
C LEU A 369 -3.28 -18.17 -11.37
N SER A 370 -3.52 -19.32 -12.01
CA SER A 370 -3.00 -20.62 -11.55
C SER A 370 -1.47 -20.72 -11.61
N LEU A 371 -0.83 -19.87 -12.42
CA LEU A 371 0.62 -19.83 -12.60
C LEU A 371 1.33 -18.87 -11.62
N CYS A 372 0.59 -18.08 -10.83
CA CYS A 372 1.11 -17.16 -9.80
C CYS A 372 1.68 -17.91 -8.58
N ARG A 373 2.73 -18.69 -8.82
CA ARG A 373 3.46 -19.49 -7.84
C ARG A 373 4.95 -19.52 -8.21
N GLU A 374 5.82 -19.56 -7.23
CA GLU A 374 7.27 -19.50 -7.44
C GLU A 374 7.77 -20.69 -8.28
N THR A 375 7.21 -21.87 -8.06
CA THR A 375 7.54 -23.11 -8.80
C THR A 375 7.30 -23.02 -10.31
N SER A 376 6.52 -22.05 -10.81
CA SER A 376 6.34 -21.84 -12.25
C SER A 376 7.59 -21.25 -12.93
N ASN A 377 8.50 -20.59 -12.19
CA ASN A 377 9.67 -19.87 -12.74
C ASN A 377 9.30 -18.86 -13.85
N LEU A 378 8.20 -18.14 -13.62
CA LEU A 378 7.67 -17.13 -14.54
C LEU A 378 7.80 -15.74 -13.91
N SER A 379 8.16 -14.77 -14.74
CA SER A 379 8.08 -13.35 -14.43
C SER A 379 6.71 -12.80 -14.82
N LEU A 380 6.40 -11.58 -14.40
CA LEU A 380 5.16 -10.92 -14.79
C LEU A 380 5.11 -10.63 -16.31
N ASP A 381 6.27 -10.32 -16.92
CA ASP A 381 6.39 -10.16 -18.38
C ASP A 381 6.14 -11.49 -19.13
N LYS A 382 6.63 -12.62 -18.59
CA LYS A 382 6.36 -13.95 -19.19
C LYS A 382 4.87 -14.32 -19.06
N LEU A 383 4.25 -14.04 -17.92
CA LEU A 383 2.80 -14.22 -17.74
C LEU A 383 2.02 -13.36 -18.74
N HIS A 384 2.42 -12.11 -18.96
CA HIS A 384 1.80 -11.25 -19.97
C HIS A 384 1.84 -11.88 -21.37
N GLY A 385 2.98 -12.44 -21.80
CA GLY A 385 3.07 -13.16 -23.08
C GLY A 385 2.17 -14.41 -23.14
N ILE A 386 2.01 -15.12 -22.02
CA ILE A 386 1.07 -16.26 -21.92
C ILE A 386 -0.37 -15.78 -22.07
N ALA A 387 -0.74 -14.67 -21.42
CA ALA A 387 -2.07 -14.08 -21.56
C ALA A 387 -2.34 -13.60 -22.99
N GLU A 388 -1.39 -12.91 -23.62
CA GLU A 388 -1.51 -12.50 -25.02
C GLU A 388 -1.76 -13.68 -25.96
N THR A 389 -1.06 -14.80 -25.72
CA THR A 389 -1.21 -16.02 -26.51
C THR A 389 -2.58 -16.66 -26.28
N GLY A 390 -2.99 -16.80 -25.01
CA GLY A 390 -4.30 -17.31 -24.65
C GLY A 390 -5.43 -16.48 -25.25
N LEU A 391 -5.37 -15.14 -25.12
CA LEU A 391 -6.38 -14.24 -25.68
C LEU A 391 -6.44 -14.35 -27.20
N LYS A 392 -5.29 -14.49 -27.88
CA LYS A 392 -5.27 -14.72 -29.34
C LYS A 392 -6.02 -15.99 -29.73
N ASP A 393 -5.82 -17.07 -29.00
CA ASP A 393 -6.45 -18.34 -29.33
C ASP A 393 -7.96 -18.33 -29.06
N GLU A 394 -8.38 -17.75 -27.93
CA GLU A 394 -9.81 -17.59 -27.63
C GLU A 394 -10.51 -16.67 -28.64
N LEU A 395 -9.93 -15.51 -28.97
CA LEU A 395 -10.52 -14.58 -29.93
C LEU A 395 -10.61 -15.15 -31.35
N ARG A 396 -9.61 -15.94 -31.79
CA ARG A 396 -9.71 -16.65 -33.08
C ARG A 396 -10.89 -17.61 -33.12
N SER A 397 -11.15 -18.32 -32.01
CA SER A 397 -12.29 -19.24 -31.91
C SER A 397 -13.63 -18.50 -32.00
N LEU A 398 -13.67 -17.24 -31.60
CA LEU A 398 -14.81 -16.33 -31.73
C LEU A 398 -14.88 -15.60 -33.08
N GLY A 399 -14.00 -15.92 -34.03
CA GLY A 399 -14.03 -15.36 -35.39
C GLY A 399 -13.37 -14.00 -35.56
N PHE A 400 -12.52 -13.56 -34.62
CA PHE A 400 -11.73 -12.35 -34.81
C PHE A 400 -10.57 -12.57 -35.79
N ASP A 401 -10.37 -11.64 -36.73
CA ASP A 401 -9.12 -11.56 -37.49
C ASP A 401 -8.03 -10.89 -36.66
N LEU A 402 -7.02 -11.68 -36.28
CA LEU A 402 -5.90 -11.23 -35.46
C LEU A 402 -4.63 -10.89 -36.25
N SER A 403 -4.77 -10.58 -37.54
CA SER A 403 -3.67 -10.11 -38.37
C SER A 403 -3.06 -8.78 -37.87
N GLY A 404 -1.75 -8.60 -38.10
CA GLY A 404 -1.03 -7.37 -37.75
C GLY A 404 -1.04 -7.04 -36.26
N ASN A 405 -1.46 -5.82 -35.91
CA ASN A 405 -1.50 -5.28 -34.54
C ASN A 405 -2.87 -5.45 -33.84
N ALA A 406 -3.67 -6.43 -34.28
CA ALA A 406 -5.02 -6.63 -33.75
C ALA A 406 -5.04 -6.81 -32.23
N LEU A 407 -4.19 -7.68 -31.69
CA LEU A 407 -4.18 -7.95 -30.26
C LEU A 407 -3.83 -6.69 -29.45
N SER A 408 -2.81 -5.91 -29.84
CA SER A 408 -2.47 -4.68 -29.09
C SER A 408 -3.55 -3.60 -29.18
N THR A 409 -4.47 -3.71 -30.14
CA THR A 409 -5.66 -2.86 -30.21
C THR A 409 -6.74 -3.33 -29.23
N LEU A 410 -6.94 -4.64 -29.13
CA LEU A 410 -7.97 -5.26 -28.30
C LEU A 410 -7.54 -5.41 -26.82
N PHE A 411 -6.25 -5.60 -26.55
CA PHE A 411 -5.62 -5.71 -25.23
C PHE A 411 -4.42 -4.76 -25.16
N PRO A 412 -4.67 -3.45 -24.90
CA PRO A 412 -3.66 -2.39 -25.01
C PRO A 412 -2.85 -2.13 -23.73
N HIS A 413 -3.02 -2.92 -22.67
CA HIS A 413 -2.36 -2.74 -21.38
C HIS A 413 -1.63 -4.01 -20.94
N HIS A 414 -0.85 -3.89 -19.86
CA HIS A 414 -0.14 -5.04 -19.29
C HIS A 414 -1.11 -5.98 -18.57
N LEU A 415 -0.71 -7.24 -18.37
CA LEU A 415 -1.51 -8.23 -17.63
C LEU A 415 -1.65 -7.91 -16.13
N GLY A 416 -0.80 -7.05 -15.59
CA GLY A 416 -0.80 -6.76 -14.17
C GLY A 416 0.42 -6.00 -13.70
N HIS A 417 0.45 -5.72 -12.41
CA HIS A 417 1.51 -4.98 -11.71
C HIS A 417 1.66 -5.48 -10.27
N TYR A 418 2.71 -5.05 -9.57
CA TYR A 418 2.80 -5.27 -8.14
C TYR A 418 1.76 -4.42 -7.41
N VAL A 419 1.23 -4.94 -6.30
CA VAL A 419 0.22 -4.27 -5.46
C VAL A 419 0.59 -4.38 -3.98
N GLY A 420 0.25 -3.37 -3.18
CA GLY A 420 0.59 -3.32 -1.75
C GLY A 420 0.16 -2.02 -1.09
N LEU A 421 1.13 -1.24 -0.61
CA LEU A 421 0.86 0.10 -0.07
C LEU A 421 0.50 1.13 -1.15
N ASP A 422 0.73 0.83 -2.41
CA ASP A 422 0.32 1.65 -3.55
C ASP A 422 -0.37 0.72 -4.57
N VAL A 423 -1.21 1.29 -5.45
CA VAL A 423 -1.91 0.54 -6.50
C VAL A 423 -0.91 -0.09 -7.47
N HIS A 424 -0.13 0.76 -8.12
CA HIS A 424 1.06 0.35 -8.85
C HIS A 424 2.27 0.37 -7.91
N ASP A 425 2.36 -0.66 -7.07
CA ASP A 425 3.40 -0.78 -6.05
C ASP A 425 4.79 -0.97 -6.65
N CYS A 426 5.82 -0.50 -5.93
CA CYS A 426 7.23 -0.76 -6.23
C CYS A 426 7.63 -0.51 -7.70
N PRO A 427 7.34 0.65 -8.33
CA PRO A 427 7.46 0.86 -9.78
C PRO A 427 8.90 0.75 -10.34
N GLY A 428 9.91 0.71 -9.48
CA GLY A 428 11.31 0.50 -9.86
C GLY A 428 11.79 -0.95 -9.73
N TYR A 429 10.94 -1.89 -9.33
CA TYR A 429 11.24 -3.32 -9.31
C TYR A 429 10.82 -3.96 -10.63
N SER A 430 11.72 -4.70 -11.28
CA SER A 430 11.50 -5.19 -12.64
C SER A 430 10.36 -6.21 -12.70
N ARG A 431 9.52 -6.12 -13.75
CA ARG A 431 8.53 -7.13 -14.13
C ARG A 431 9.16 -8.34 -14.84
N GLY A 432 10.43 -8.23 -15.22
CA GLY A 432 11.21 -9.30 -15.84
C GLY A 432 11.87 -10.25 -14.85
N PHE A 433 11.85 -9.94 -13.54
CA PHE A 433 12.30 -10.88 -12.52
C PHE A 433 11.26 -11.98 -12.33
N ASP A 434 11.73 -13.23 -12.18
CA ASP A 434 10.85 -14.34 -11.89
C ASP A 434 10.14 -14.11 -10.55
N LEU A 435 8.84 -14.39 -10.52
CA LEU A 435 8.00 -14.20 -9.36
C LEU A 435 8.45 -15.11 -8.22
N LYS A 436 8.41 -14.56 -7.01
CA LYS A 436 8.86 -15.19 -5.78
C LYS A 436 7.75 -15.18 -4.74
N ALA A 437 7.74 -16.18 -3.87
CA ALA A 437 6.75 -16.27 -2.81
C ALA A 437 6.77 -15.01 -1.93
N GLY A 438 5.57 -14.55 -1.54
CA GLY A 438 5.38 -13.31 -0.78
C GLY A 438 5.30 -12.04 -1.64
N GLN A 439 5.48 -12.12 -2.96
CA GLN A 439 5.16 -10.99 -3.85
C GLN A 439 3.66 -10.93 -4.10
N CYS A 440 3.07 -9.73 -4.07
CA CYS A 440 1.67 -9.51 -4.42
C CYS A 440 1.57 -8.77 -5.76
N ILE A 441 0.74 -9.28 -6.66
CA ILE A 441 0.51 -8.75 -8.01
C ILE A 441 -0.98 -8.76 -8.37
N THR A 442 -1.36 -8.04 -9.42
CA THR A 442 -2.65 -8.17 -10.11
C THR A 442 -2.54 -9.12 -11.29
N ILE A 443 -3.66 -9.76 -11.66
CA ILE A 443 -3.85 -10.50 -12.92
C ILE A 443 -5.14 -9.98 -13.54
N GLU A 444 -5.04 -9.18 -14.59
CA GLU A 444 -6.11 -8.32 -15.11
C GLU A 444 -6.24 -8.37 -16.65
N PRO A 445 -6.36 -9.54 -17.30
CA PRO A 445 -6.58 -9.55 -18.74
C PRO A 445 -7.88 -8.83 -19.10
N GLY A 446 -7.87 -8.12 -20.22
CA GLY A 446 -9.04 -7.41 -20.72
C GLY A 446 -9.10 -7.39 -22.25
N ILE A 447 -10.32 -7.32 -22.78
CA ILE A 447 -10.59 -7.13 -24.20
C ILE A 447 -11.55 -5.96 -24.38
N TYR A 448 -11.15 -5.01 -25.22
CA TYR A 448 -11.90 -3.81 -25.56
C TYR A 448 -12.08 -3.82 -27.07
N VAL A 449 -13.31 -4.04 -27.56
CA VAL A 449 -13.59 -4.16 -28.99
C VAL A 449 -14.07 -2.82 -29.52
N PRO A 450 -13.26 -2.09 -30.32
CA PRO A 450 -13.70 -0.84 -30.92
C PRO A 450 -14.97 -1.00 -31.75
N ASN A 451 -15.72 0.08 -31.90
CA ASN A 451 -16.87 0.11 -32.79
C ASN A 451 -16.43 0.35 -34.25
N ASP A 452 -15.74 -0.63 -34.83
CA ASP A 452 -15.17 -0.61 -36.17
C ASP A 452 -15.57 -1.87 -36.96
N GLU A 453 -15.74 -1.75 -38.28
CA GLU A 453 -16.17 -2.85 -39.15
C GLU A 453 -15.18 -4.03 -39.20
N ARG A 454 -13.92 -3.80 -38.85
CA ARG A 454 -12.87 -4.82 -38.71
C ARG A 454 -13.25 -5.95 -37.75
N TRP A 455 -14.09 -5.68 -36.75
CA TRP A 455 -14.43 -6.63 -35.69
C TRP A 455 -15.79 -7.29 -35.93
N PRO A 456 -16.04 -8.52 -35.44
CA PRO A 456 -17.35 -9.15 -35.58
C PRO A 456 -18.46 -8.27 -34.98
N ALA A 457 -19.55 -8.08 -35.73
CA ALA A 457 -20.56 -7.06 -35.42
C ALA A 457 -21.18 -7.18 -34.03
N HIS A 458 -21.35 -8.40 -33.52
CA HIS A 458 -21.97 -8.67 -32.23
C HIS A 458 -21.04 -8.44 -31.02
N PHE A 459 -19.74 -8.20 -31.23
CA PHE A 459 -18.80 -7.84 -30.14
C PHE A 459 -18.43 -6.36 -30.11
N ARG A 460 -18.77 -5.58 -31.14
CA ARG A 460 -18.38 -4.16 -31.25
C ARG A 460 -18.95 -3.36 -30.08
N GLY A 461 -18.10 -2.53 -29.47
CA GLY A 461 -18.50 -1.69 -28.34
C GLY A 461 -18.43 -2.37 -26.97
N ILE A 462 -18.05 -3.66 -26.90
CA ILE A 462 -17.93 -4.39 -25.65
C ILE A 462 -16.51 -4.22 -25.08
N GLY A 463 -16.42 -3.78 -23.83
CA GLY A 463 -15.20 -3.80 -23.03
C GLY A 463 -15.37 -4.72 -21.82
N ILE A 464 -14.44 -5.65 -21.61
CA ILE A 464 -14.43 -6.59 -20.49
C ILE A 464 -13.02 -6.62 -19.91
N ARG A 465 -12.92 -6.48 -18.58
CA ARG A 465 -11.72 -6.81 -17.80
C ARG A 465 -12.14 -7.60 -16.56
N ILE A 466 -11.31 -8.56 -16.18
CA ILE A 466 -11.50 -9.40 -14.99
C ILE A 466 -10.16 -9.40 -14.26
N GLU A 467 -10.17 -8.96 -13.00
CA GLU A 467 -8.94 -8.77 -12.25
C GLU A 467 -9.00 -9.27 -10.82
N ASP A 468 -7.98 -10.00 -10.41
CA ASP A 468 -7.76 -10.35 -9.01
C ASP A 468 -6.37 -9.91 -8.55
N SER A 469 -6.32 -9.43 -7.31
CA SER A 469 -5.08 -9.31 -6.55
C SER A 469 -4.69 -10.70 -6.00
N VAL A 470 -3.43 -11.09 -6.16
CA VAL A 470 -2.90 -12.41 -5.77
C VAL A 470 -1.54 -12.27 -5.10
N CYS A 471 -1.36 -12.99 -3.98
CA CYS A 471 -0.04 -13.23 -3.41
C CYS A 471 0.53 -14.52 -4.02
N VAL A 472 1.74 -14.42 -4.57
CA VAL A 472 2.50 -15.53 -5.11
C VAL A 472 2.86 -16.45 -3.93
N GLY A 473 2.42 -17.71 -4.00
CA GLY A 473 2.84 -18.74 -3.05
C GLY A 473 3.94 -19.63 -3.62
N ASP A 474 4.43 -20.57 -2.81
CA ASP A 474 5.48 -21.51 -3.25
C ASP A 474 4.95 -22.46 -4.33
N GLU A 475 3.88 -23.20 -4.00
CA GLU A 475 3.27 -24.23 -4.87
C GLU A 475 1.91 -23.82 -5.45
N HIS A 476 1.22 -22.89 -4.80
CA HIS A 476 -0.14 -22.46 -5.15
C HIS A 476 -0.31 -20.94 -4.95
N PRO A 477 -1.11 -20.27 -5.80
CA PRO A 477 -1.45 -18.86 -5.61
C PRO A 477 -2.37 -18.66 -4.40
N ILE A 478 -2.20 -17.53 -3.71
CA ILE A 478 -3.10 -17.08 -2.65
C ILE A 478 -3.92 -15.91 -3.21
N VAL A 479 -5.12 -16.20 -3.72
CA VAL A 479 -6.03 -15.17 -4.24
C VAL A 479 -6.52 -14.32 -3.08
N LEU A 480 -6.30 -13.01 -3.16
CA LEU A 480 -6.64 -12.06 -2.09
C LEU A 480 -8.09 -11.59 -2.19
N THR A 481 -8.70 -11.67 -3.38
CA THR A 481 -10.02 -11.11 -3.73
C THR A 481 -11.08 -12.14 -4.17
N PRO A 482 -11.11 -13.40 -3.68
CA PRO A 482 -12.04 -14.42 -4.16
C PRO A 482 -13.51 -14.12 -3.85
N GLU A 483 -13.81 -13.22 -2.91
CA GLU A 483 -15.18 -12.82 -2.58
C GLU A 483 -15.87 -12.01 -3.68
N ALA A 484 -15.12 -11.38 -4.59
CA ALA A 484 -15.69 -10.79 -5.80
C ALA A 484 -15.97 -11.90 -6.82
N VAL A 485 -17.23 -12.31 -6.94
CA VAL A 485 -17.60 -13.40 -7.87
C VAL A 485 -17.26 -13.04 -9.31
N LYS A 486 -16.94 -14.05 -10.12
CA LYS A 486 -16.51 -13.87 -11.53
C LYS A 486 -16.91 -14.98 -12.48
N GLU A 487 -17.53 -16.06 -11.99
CA GLU A 487 -18.09 -17.07 -12.88
C GLU A 487 -19.43 -16.54 -13.40
N VAL A 488 -19.77 -16.82 -14.67
CA VAL A 488 -20.99 -16.29 -15.28
C VAL A 488 -22.23 -16.73 -14.51
N GLU A 489 -22.26 -18.00 -14.11
CA GLU A 489 -23.35 -18.58 -13.34
C GLU A 489 -23.48 -17.93 -11.96
N ASP A 490 -22.36 -17.62 -11.30
CA ASP A 490 -22.36 -16.96 -9.99
C ASP A 490 -22.87 -15.52 -10.11
N ILE A 491 -22.46 -14.79 -11.17
CA ILE A 491 -22.91 -13.41 -11.42
C ILE A 491 -24.41 -13.37 -11.70
N GLU A 492 -24.91 -14.22 -12.60
CA GLU A 492 -26.34 -14.25 -12.94
C GLU A 492 -27.20 -14.70 -11.75
N ALA A 493 -26.69 -15.63 -10.92
CA ALA A 493 -27.37 -16.11 -9.72
C ALA A 493 -27.66 -14.99 -8.68
N LEU A 494 -26.87 -13.91 -8.67
CA LEU A 494 -27.07 -12.79 -7.75
C LEU A 494 -28.34 -11.98 -8.03
N ARG A 495 -28.90 -12.07 -9.25
CA ARG A 495 -30.07 -11.29 -9.70
C ARG A 495 -31.21 -12.16 -10.22
N SER A 496 -31.13 -13.47 -9.97
CA SER A 496 -32.12 -14.47 -10.40
C SER A 496 -33.24 -14.72 -9.39
#